data_AF-A0A5N6SR17-F1
#
_entry.id   AF-A0A5N6SR17-F1
#
_cell.length_a   1.000
_cell.length_b   1.000
_cell.length_c   1.000
_cell.angle_alpha   90.00
_cell.angle_beta   90.00
_cell.angle_gamma   90.00
#
_symmetry.space_group_name_H-M   'P 1'
#
loop_
_entity.id
_entity.type
_entity.pdbx_description
1 polymer ?
#
loop_
_entity_poly.entity_id
_entity_poly.type
_entity_poly.pdbx_seq_one_letter_code
_entity_poly.pdbx_strand_id
1 'polypeptide(L)'
;MAPPKVFSLEGKGLKLDTDVDVEAHIKPLIESTDYTEIRLGGNTFGVKACERLGTAFSTQKNLEVAELADIFTSRLIEEIPDALTHLLNALLEIPTLHTVNLSDNAFGKRTSKPLVDFLSAHAPLRHLILNNNGMGPDAGVEIAGALVELAKRKEEARKEGKEVPRLESIVCGRNRLENGSMAAWARAYEVHAVGMRSVKMTQNGIRQEGISQLLREGLRHASSLEVLDLQDNTFTILGSTALSEVLPGWTSLRELGVGDCLLSARGGVKVAQALAGAKNEKLETLRLQYNDITAEGVKQFLHATKTALPSLRRIELNGNKFMEDDDNVNELREILEARKEEHGKDDDPEEMWGVDELDELEEESDEEEEEEEEEEEEEKAEKFVKDNVKAEEAKVAQKQDKDVDELAEALGKTGL
;
A
#
# COMPACT_ATOMS: atom_id res chain seq x y z
N MET A 1 13.38 23.38 4.34
CA MET A 1 12.40 23.45 5.45
C MET A 1 13.18 23.53 6.75
N ALA A 2 12.63 24.18 7.78
CA ALA A 2 13.22 24.08 9.12
C ALA A 2 13.16 22.61 9.60
N PRO A 3 14.12 22.14 10.41
CA PRO A 3 14.03 20.80 10.99
C PRO A 3 12.77 20.67 11.86
N PRO A 4 12.12 19.49 11.91
CA PRO A 4 10.90 19.31 12.68
C PRO A 4 11.15 19.55 14.17
N LYS A 5 10.22 20.23 14.83
CA LYS A 5 10.21 20.32 16.29
C LYS A 5 9.45 19.11 16.83
N VAL A 6 10.20 18.14 17.36
CA VAL A 6 9.67 16.84 17.77
C VAL A 6 9.38 16.81 19.26
N PHE A 7 8.16 16.40 19.63
CA PHE A 7 7.86 15.88 20.96
C PHE A 7 7.91 14.36 20.93
N SER A 8 8.74 13.74 21.77
CA SER A 8 8.89 12.28 21.77
C SER A 8 8.86 11.66 23.17
N LEU A 9 8.05 10.62 23.29
CA LEU A 9 8.09 9.64 24.37
C LEU A 9 8.62 8.28 23.90
N GLU A 10 9.13 8.20 22.67
CA GLU A 10 9.50 6.95 22.00
C GLU A 10 10.45 6.06 22.82
N GLY A 11 10.14 4.77 22.89
CA GLY A 11 11.01 3.74 23.48
C GLY A 11 11.18 3.81 25.00
N LYS A 12 10.33 4.57 25.71
CA LYS A 12 10.45 4.74 27.17
C LYS A 12 9.82 3.62 27.99
N GLY A 13 9.02 2.73 27.38
CA GLY A 13 8.38 1.62 28.07
C GLY A 13 7.38 2.05 29.14
N LEU A 14 6.75 3.22 28.97
CA LEU A 14 5.81 3.78 29.94
C LEU A 14 4.47 3.05 29.89
N LYS A 15 3.88 2.84 31.07
CA LYS A 15 2.50 2.39 31.22
C LYS A 15 1.67 3.51 31.85
N LEU A 16 0.83 4.13 31.03
CA LEU A 16 0.09 5.35 31.37
C LEU A 16 -1.41 5.05 31.32
N ASP A 17 -2.02 4.81 32.47
CA ASP A 17 -3.43 4.40 32.56
C ASP A 17 -4.37 5.61 32.74
N THR A 18 -3.90 6.63 33.45
CA THR A 18 -4.69 7.78 33.90
C THR A 18 -4.19 9.12 33.33
N ASP A 19 -4.99 10.17 33.53
CA ASP A 19 -4.63 11.55 33.26
C ASP A 19 -3.42 12.00 34.10
N VAL A 20 -3.35 11.59 35.37
CA VAL A 20 -2.23 11.90 36.27
C VAL A 20 -0.92 11.29 35.77
N ASP A 21 -0.96 10.04 35.29
CA ASP A 21 0.23 9.35 34.78
C ASP A 21 0.82 10.11 33.59
N VAL A 22 -0.04 10.51 32.65
CA VAL A 22 0.41 11.18 31.43
C VAL A 22 0.80 12.65 31.65
N GLU A 23 0.16 13.35 32.60
CA GLU A 23 0.43 14.75 32.92
C GLU A 23 1.92 15.02 33.20
N ALA A 24 2.56 14.09 33.92
CA ALA A 24 3.98 14.17 34.26
C ALA A 24 4.90 14.19 33.02
N HIS A 25 4.42 13.70 31.88
CA HIS A 25 5.21 13.54 30.65
C HIS A 25 4.85 14.57 29.57
N ILE A 26 3.66 15.16 29.61
CA ILE A 26 3.16 16.05 28.54
C ILE A 26 3.31 17.54 28.86
N LYS A 27 3.94 17.91 29.97
CA LYS A 27 4.24 19.31 30.31
C LYS A 27 4.80 20.12 29.13
N PRO A 28 5.75 19.61 28.31
CA PRO A 28 6.22 20.33 27.14
C PRO A 28 5.13 20.64 26.10
N LEU A 29 4.20 19.70 25.85
CA LEU A 29 3.06 19.89 24.95
C LEU A 29 2.04 20.92 25.48
N ILE A 30 2.02 21.16 26.79
CA ILE A 30 1.13 22.17 27.40
C ILE A 30 1.77 23.55 27.33
N GLU A 31 3.09 23.63 27.52
CA GLU A 31 3.83 24.89 27.56
C GLU A 31 4.17 25.44 26.16
N SER A 32 4.10 24.60 25.11
CA SER A 32 4.50 24.94 23.74
C SER A 32 3.54 24.37 22.71
N THR A 33 3.20 25.14 21.67
CA THR A 33 2.26 24.77 20.57
C THR A 33 2.89 24.78 19.17
N ASP A 34 4.22 24.79 19.13
CA ASP A 34 5.05 24.85 17.92
C ASP A 34 5.68 23.50 17.57
N TYR A 35 5.21 22.40 18.17
CA TYR A 35 5.60 21.05 17.76
C TYR A 35 5.00 20.73 16.40
N THR A 36 5.84 20.23 15.49
CA THR A 36 5.44 19.79 14.16
C THR A 36 5.33 18.27 14.08
N GLU A 37 5.86 17.55 15.06
CA GLU A 37 5.84 16.09 15.08
C GLU A 37 5.71 15.54 16.51
N ILE A 38 4.90 14.48 16.65
CA ILE A 38 4.69 13.76 17.91
C ILE A 38 5.03 12.29 17.71
N ARG A 39 5.84 11.71 18.60
CA ARG A 39 6.20 10.29 18.61
C ARG A 39 5.90 9.65 19.96
N LEU A 40 5.03 8.64 19.96
CA LEU A 40 4.58 7.97 21.18
C LEU A 40 4.94 6.48 21.27
N GLY A 41 5.54 5.89 20.24
CA GLY A 41 5.72 4.43 20.14
C GLY A 41 6.59 3.80 21.23
N GLY A 42 6.36 2.51 21.50
CA GLY A 42 7.05 1.77 22.56
C GLY A 42 6.55 2.11 23.97
N ASN A 43 5.31 2.59 24.07
CA ASN A 43 4.63 2.86 25.35
C ASN A 43 3.20 2.32 25.30
N THR A 44 2.51 2.28 26.44
CA THR A 44 1.13 1.80 26.50
C THR A 44 0.22 2.82 27.17
N PHE A 45 -0.83 3.24 26.45
CA PHE A 45 -1.72 4.31 26.86
C PHE A 45 -3.14 3.79 27.07
N GLY A 46 -3.72 4.15 28.21
CA GLY A 46 -5.11 3.84 28.55
C GLY A 46 -6.08 4.91 28.12
N VAL A 47 -7.37 4.59 28.22
CA VAL A 47 -8.46 5.46 27.77
C VAL A 47 -8.33 6.88 28.35
N LYS A 48 -8.07 6.99 29.67
CA LYS A 48 -7.94 8.30 30.34
C LYS A 48 -6.65 9.02 29.99
N ALA A 49 -5.54 8.30 29.80
CA ALA A 49 -4.32 8.89 29.28
C ALA A 49 -4.51 9.43 27.85
N CYS A 50 -5.19 8.68 26.97
CA CYS A 50 -5.51 9.10 25.61
C CYS A 50 -6.48 10.29 25.55
N GLU A 51 -7.50 10.34 26.42
CA GLU A 51 -8.37 11.49 26.57
C GLU A 51 -7.58 12.76 26.92
N ARG A 52 -6.65 12.65 27.87
CA ARG A 52 -5.81 13.76 28.30
C ARG A 52 -4.79 14.17 27.23
N LEU A 53 -4.19 13.21 26.53
CA LEU A 53 -3.31 13.44 25.39
C LEU A 53 -4.04 14.12 24.25
N GLY A 54 -5.25 13.66 23.90
CA GLY A 54 -6.07 14.27 22.87
C GLY A 54 -6.33 15.76 23.16
N THR A 55 -6.60 16.10 24.42
CA THR A 55 -6.75 17.50 24.84
C THR A 55 -5.47 18.32 24.63
N ALA A 56 -4.29 17.72 24.81
CA ALA A 56 -3.02 18.41 24.52
C ALA A 56 -2.77 18.51 23.01
N PHE A 57 -3.04 17.46 22.25
CA PHE A 57 -2.83 17.40 20.80
C PHE A 57 -3.68 18.42 20.06
N SER A 58 -4.93 18.61 20.45
CA SER A 58 -5.82 19.58 19.80
C SER A 58 -5.29 21.02 19.86
N THR A 59 -4.39 21.34 20.81
CA THR A 59 -3.74 22.66 20.88
C THR A 59 -2.57 22.83 19.89
N GLN A 60 -2.02 21.72 19.36
CA GLN A 60 -0.86 21.70 18.47
C GLN A 60 -1.29 21.98 17.02
N LYS A 61 -1.72 23.21 16.72
CA LYS A 61 -2.25 23.57 15.39
C LYS A 61 -1.22 23.60 14.26
N ASN A 62 0.07 23.45 14.58
CA ASN A 62 1.17 23.34 13.62
C ASN A 62 1.67 21.89 13.46
N LEU A 63 1.00 20.91 14.08
CA LEU A 63 1.41 19.50 13.99
C LEU A 63 1.20 18.99 12.56
N GLU A 64 2.26 18.41 11.99
CA GLU A 64 2.32 17.89 10.61
C GLU A 64 2.33 16.36 10.58
N VAL A 65 2.94 15.74 11.60
CA VAL A 65 3.16 14.29 11.70
C VAL A 65 2.74 13.76 13.08
N ALA A 66 1.93 12.69 13.08
CA ALA A 66 1.57 11.94 14.28
C ALA A 66 2.06 10.48 14.16
N GLU A 67 3.14 10.15 14.86
CA GLU A 67 3.69 8.81 14.99
C GLU A 67 3.12 8.12 16.24
N LEU A 68 2.03 7.37 16.00
CA LEU A 68 1.23 6.66 17.00
C LEU A 68 1.32 5.14 16.80
N ALA A 69 2.42 4.66 16.22
CA ALA A 69 2.68 3.23 16.11
C ALA A 69 3.05 2.62 17.47
N ASP A 70 2.65 1.36 17.73
CA ASP A 70 2.95 0.64 18.97
C ASP A 70 2.66 1.43 20.26
N ILE A 71 1.39 1.85 20.43
CA ILE A 71 0.94 2.62 21.60
C ILE A 71 -0.07 1.86 22.48
N PHE A 72 -0.54 0.69 22.05
CA PHE A 72 -1.54 -0.11 22.74
C PHE A 72 -1.06 -1.52 23.13
N THR A 73 0.25 -1.76 23.10
CA THR A 73 0.81 -3.04 23.55
C THR A 73 0.38 -3.33 24.98
N SER A 74 -0.07 -4.57 25.24
CA SER A 74 -0.63 -5.06 26.51
C SER A 74 -1.97 -4.43 26.97
N ARG A 75 -2.62 -3.56 26.18
CA ARG A 75 -3.97 -3.08 26.49
C ARG A 75 -5.02 -4.15 26.20
N LEU A 76 -6.13 -4.09 26.93
CA LEU A 76 -7.31 -4.89 26.63
C LEU A 76 -7.93 -4.42 25.30
N ILE A 77 -8.31 -5.36 24.45
CA ILE A 77 -8.86 -5.08 23.12
C ILE A 77 -10.17 -4.27 23.18
N GLU A 78 -10.89 -4.34 24.30
CA GLU A 78 -12.12 -3.59 24.56
C GLU A 78 -11.87 -2.11 24.86
N GLU A 79 -10.69 -1.73 25.35
CA GLU A 79 -10.35 -0.35 25.70
C GLU A 79 -9.81 0.45 24.51
N ILE A 80 -9.19 -0.24 23.54
CA ILE A 80 -8.51 0.37 22.40
C ILE A 80 -9.45 1.26 21.57
N PRO A 81 -10.70 0.88 21.25
CA PRO A 81 -11.59 1.74 20.46
C PRO A 81 -11.84 3.12 21.10
N ASP A 82 -12.06 3.16 22.41
CA ASP A 82 -12.33 4.42 23.13
C ASP A 82 -11.06 5.28 23.21
N ALA A 83 -9.93 4.66 23.56
CA ALA A 83 -8.63 5.32 23.61
C ALA A 83 -8.25 5.92 22.24
N LEU A 84 -8.41 5.13 21.17
CA LEU A 84 -8.16 5.55 19.80
C LEU A 84 -9.11 6.68 19.37
N THR A 85 -10.39 6.61 19.72
CA THR A 85 -11.38 7.67 19.43
C THR A 85 -10.94 9.02 20.00
N HIS A 86 -10.47 9.05 21.25
CA HIS A 86 -9.97 10.28 21.87
C HIS A 86 -8.80 10.89 21.10
N LEU A 87 -7.83 10.07 20.70
CA LEU A 87 -6.67 10.54 19.94
C LEU A 87 -7.09 11.04 18.55
N LEU A 88 -7.84 10.24 17.78
CA LEU A 88 -8.20 10.58 16.41
C LEU A 88 -9.14 11.79 16.32
N ASN A 89 -10.07 11.95 17.26
CA ASN A 89 -10.92 13.14 17.32
C ASN A 89 -10.10 14.42 17.54
N ALA A 90 -9.06 14.36 18.37
CA ALA A 90 -8.17 15.50 18.54
C ALA A 90 -7.37 15.82 17.27
N LEU A 91 -6.92 14.78 16.55
CA LEU A 91 -6.19 14.94 15.29
C LEU A 91 -7.04 15.58 14.18
N LEU A 92 -8.37 15.35 14.16
CA LEU A 92 -9.30 16.00 13.23
C LEU A 92 -9.31 17.53 13.34
N GLU A 93 -8.93 18.08 14.49
CA GLU A 93 -8.89 19.52 14.72
C GLU A 93 -7.59 20.19 14.24
N ILE A 94 -6.67 19.42 13.65
CA ILE A 94 -5.34 19.87 13.28
C ILE A 94 -5.25 20.00 11.74
N PRO A 95 -5.35 21.23 11.19
CA PRO A 95 -5.45 21.43 9.74
C PRO A 95 -4.13 21.17 8.99
N THR A 96 -3.00 21.13 9.68
CA THR A 96 -1.66 20.90 9.12
C THR A 96 -1.25 19.43 9.10
N LEU A 97 -1.97 18.56 9.82
CA LEU A 97 -1.57 17.17 10.04
C LEU A 97 -1.75 16.35 8.76
N HIS A 98 -0.66 16.10 8.05
CA HIS A 98 -0.69 15.41 6.78
C HIS A 98 -0.18 13.96 6.85
N THR A 99 0.54 13.58 7.90
CA THR A 99 1.06 12.22 8.09
C THR A 99 0.55 11.62 9.38
N VAL A 100 -0.05 10.43 9.29
CA VAL A 100 -0.50 9.68 10.46
C VAL A 100 -0.03 8.24 10.34
N ASN A 101 0.72 7.81 11.35
CA ASN A 101 1.15 6.43 11.51
C ASN A 101 0.48 5.80 12.72
N LEU A 102 -0.22 4.70 12.50
CA LEU A 102 -0.95 3.93 13.49
C LEU A 102 -0.53 2.46 13.49
N SER A 103 0.63 2.15 12.92
CA SER A 103 1.13 0.77 12.75
C SER A 103 1.31 0.04 14.07
N ASP A 104 1.38 -1.29 14.02
CA ASP A 104 1.71 -2.14 15.18
C ASP A 104 0.75 -1.97 16.37
N ASN A 105 -0.50 -1.61 16.09
CA ASN A 105 -1.57 -1.58 17.07
C ASN A 105 -2.60 -2.66 16.75
N ALA A 106 -2.90 -3.53 17.72
CA ALA A 106 -3.85 -4.65 17.60
C ALA A 106 -5.31 -4.18 17.51
N PHE A 107 -5.67 -3.66 16.34
CA PHE A 107 -6.94 -3.04 16.04
C PHE A 107 -8.04 -4.07 15.80
N GLY A 108 -7.83 -4.97 14.84
CA GLY A 108 -8.88 -5.88 14.38
C GLY A 108 -10.13 -5.14 13.90
N LYS A 109 -11.25 -5.86 13.79
CA LYS A 109 -12.53 -5.28 13.35
C LYS A 109 -13.13 -4.28 14.34
N ARG A 110 -12.78 -4.34 15.62
CA ARG A 110 -13.45 -3.55 16.68
C ARG A 110 -13.08 -2.07 16.66
N THR A 111 -11.92 -1.73 16.14
CA THR A 111 -11.45 -0.35 16.00
C THR A 111 -11.74 0.23 14.62
N SER A 112 -12.48 -0.47 13.77
CA SER A 112 -12.83 0.03 12.44
C SER A 112 -13.60 1.34 12.52
N LYS A 113 -14.54 1.46 13.46
CA LYS A 113 -15.34 2.68 13.62
C LYS A 113 -14.50 3.94 13.87
N PRO A 114 -13.63 4.02 14.90
CA PRO A 114 -12.76 5.19 15.11
C PRO A 114 -11.92 5.53 13.87
N LEU A 115 -11.39 4.52 13.18
CA LEU A 115 -10.59 4.71 11.97
C LEU A 115 -11.44 5.23 10.80
N VAL A 116 -12.63 4.69 10.57
CA VAL A 116 -13.56 5.12 9.52
C VAL A 116 -14.00 6.57 9.75
N ASP A 117 -14.34 6.91 11.00
CA ASP A 117 -14.76 8.26 11.38
C ASP A 117 -13.63 9.27 11.11
N PHE A 118 -12.38 8.92 11.43
CA PHE A 118 -11.21 9.75 11.15
C PHE A 118 -10.89 9.85 9.66
N LEU A 119 -10.72 8.70 8.99
CA LEU A 119 -10.23 8.64 7.62
C LEU A 119 -11.21 9.26 6.62
N SER A 120 -12.51 9.16 6.87
CA SER A 120 -13.53 9.79 6.01
C SER A 120 -13.57 11.32 6.15
N ALA A 121 -13.04 11.87 7.25
CA ALA A 121 -13.16 13.29 7.59
C ALA A 121 -11.86 14.10 7.46
N HIS A 122 -10.68 13.48 7.63
CA HIS A 122 -9.39 14.17 7.76
C HIS A 122 -8.80 14.67 6.43
N ALA A 123 -9.39 15.75 5.91
CA ALA A 123 -9.02 16.36 4.62
C ALA A 123 -7.52 16.70 4.43
N PRO A 124 -6.72 17.04 5.47
CA PRO A 124 -5.29 17.30 5.29
C PRO A 124 -4.42 16.08 4.99
N LEU A 125 -4.92 14.85 5.19
CA LEU A 125 -4.14 13.62 5.07
C LEU A 125 -3.45 13.47 3.70
N ARG A 126 -2.14 13.24 3.70
CA ARG A 126 -1.29 12.93 2.54
C ARG A 126 -0.66 11.54 2.64
N HIS A 127 -0.29 11.14 3.85
CA HIS A 127 0.44 9.91 4.10
C HIS A 127 -0.24 9.12 5.22
N LEU A 128 -0.76 7.96 4.87
CA LEU A 128 -1.40 7.04 5.80
C LEU A 128 -0.52 5.80 6.00
N ILE A 129 -0.22 5.48 7.25
CA ILE A 129 0.55 4.29 7.61
C ILE A 129 -0.26 3.49 8.63
N LEU A 130 -0.80 2.36 8.16
CA LEU A 130 -1.60 1.38 8.90
C LEU A 130 -1.00 -0.01 8.68
N ASN A 131 0.25 -0.20 9.06
CA ASN A 131 0.93 -1.49 8.88
C ASN A 131 0.75 -2.37 10.12
N ASN A 132 0.54 -3.68 9.95
CA ASN A 132 0.50 -4.63 11.06
C ASN A 132 -0.57 -4.31 12.13
N ASN A 133 -1.83 -4.11 11.69
CA ASN A 133 -2.95 -3.81 12.58
C ASN A 133 -3.95 -4.96 12.76
N GLY A 134 -3.75 -6.08 12.06
CA GLY A 134 -4.59 -7.28 12.17
C GLY A 134 -6.06 -7.05 11.80
N MET A 135 -6.35 -6.14 10.86
CA MET A 135 -7.70 -5.68 10.54
C MET A 135 -8.63 -6.76 9.98
N GLY A 136 -8.11 -7.62 9.10
CA GLY A 136 -8.91 -8.59 8.33
C GLY A 136 -9.67 -7.95 7.15
N PRO A 137 -10.29 -8.77 6.29
CA PRO A 137 -10.96 -8.30 5.07
C PRO A 137 -12.14 -7.37 5.34
N ASP A 138 -12.97 -7.67 6.35
CA ASP A 138 -14.16 -6.85 6.68
C ASP A 138 -13.78 -5.41 7.04
N ALA A 139 -12.83 -5.24 7.95
CA ALA A 139 -12.34 -3.91 8.32
C ALA A 139 -11.59 -3.27 7.15
N GLY A 140 -10.86 -4.06 6.34
CA GLY A 140 -10.27 -3.60 5.09
C GLY A 140 -11.27 -2.94 4.14
N VAL A 141 -12.47 -3.52 3.99
CA VAL A 141 -13.56 -2.95 3.19
C VAL A 141 -14.03 -1.61 3.78
N GLU A 142 -14.25 -1.55 5.09
CA GLU A 142 -14.70 -0.33 5.78
C GLU A 142 -13.69 0.81 5.65
N ILE A 143 -12.39 0.51 5.82
CA ILE A 143 -11.30 1.48 5.68
C ILE A 143 -11.18 1.99 4.25
N ALA A 144 -11.20 1.10 3.26
CA ALA A 144 -11.18 1.50 1.86
C ALA A 144 -12.42 2.37 1.49
N GLY A 145 -13.60 2.03 2.03
CA GLY A 145 -14.80 2.84 1.92
C GLY A 145 -14.65 4.24 2.53
N ALA A 146 -14.02 4.35 3.70
CA ALA A 146 -13.71 5.64 4.32
C ALA A 146 -12.76 6.49 3.45
N LEU A 147 -11.78 5.88 2.79
CA LEU A 147 -10.89 6.58 1.87
C LEU A 147 -11.62 7.07 0.61
N VAL A 148 -12.64 6.35 0.13
CA VAL A 148 -13.50 6.84 -0.95
C VAL A 148 -14.29 8.08 -0.51
N GLU A 149 -14.79 8.09 0.73
CA GLU A 149 -15.48 9.26 1.27
C GLU A 149 -14.53 10.45 1.46
N LEU A 150 -13.30 10.19 1.91
CA LEU A 150 -12.24 11.20 1.98
C LEU A 150 -11.98 11.86 0.63
N ALA A 151 -11.99 11.08 -0.46
CA ALA A 151 -11.80 11.61 -1.81
C ALA A 151 -12.90 12.62 -2.17
N LYS A 152 -14.17 12.30 -1.88
CA LYS A 152 -15.31 13.20 -2.10
C LYS A 152 -15.16 14.48 -1.29
N ARG A 153 -14.88 14.35 0.00
CA ARG A 153 -14.70 15.49 0.91
C ARG A 153 -13.55 16.41 0.49
N LYS A 154 -12.41 15.84 0.08
CA LYS A 154 -11.28 16.62 -0.46
C LYS A 154 -11.68 17.37 -1.74
N GLU A 155 -12.46 16.74 -2.61
CA GLU A 155 -12.93 17.35 -3.87
C GLU A 155 -13.96 18.46 -3.63
N GLU A 156 -14.91 18.26 -2.73
CA GLU A 156 -15.88 19.29 -2.30
C GLU A 156 -15.15 20.50 -1.73
N ALA A 157 -14.19 20.28 -0.83
CA ALA A 157 -13.39 21.37 -0.27
C ALA A 157 -12.60 22.14 -1.35
N ARG A 158 -12.04 21.46 -2.37
CA ARG A 158 -11.39 22.12 -3.50
C ARG A 158 -12.37 22.94 -4.34
N LYS A 159 -13.59 22.46 -4.57
CA LYS A 159 -14.65 23.21 -5.26
C LYS A 159 -15.09 24.46 -4.50
N GLU A 160 -15.00 24.44 -3.18
CA GLU A 160 -15.19 25.62 -2.31
C GLU A 160 -13.99 26.60 -2.32
N GLY A 161 -12.94 26.31 -3.09
CA GLY A 161 -11.75 27.15 -3.18
C GLY A 161 -10.74 26.94 -2.04
N LYS A 162 -10.89 25.88 -1.23
CA LYS A 162 -9.89 25.53 -0.22
C LYS A 162 -8.72 24.79 -0.86
N GLU A 163 -7.51 25.12 -0.43
CA GLU A 163 -6.32 24.34 -0.77
C GLU A 163 -6.29 23.06 0.08
N VAL A 164 -6.56 21.92 -0.57
CA VAL A 164 -6.59 20.61 0.09
C VAL A 164 -5.64 19.65 -0.63
N PRO A 165 -4.66 19.05 0.07
CA PRO A 165 -3.68 18.20 -0.56
C PRO A 165 -4.29 16.88 -1.04
N ARG A 166 -3.65 16.28 -2.04
CA ARG A 166 -4.01 14.93 -2.50
C ARG A 166 -3.49 13.89 -1.52
N LEU A 167 -4.11 12.71 -1.50
CA LEU A 167 -3.52 11.56 -0.80
C LEU A 167 -2.38 11.02 -1.68
N GLU A 168 -1.20 10.85 -1.09
CA GLU A 168 0.04 10.56 -1.82
C GLU A 168 0.63 9.20 -1.48
N SER A 169 0.44 8.71 -0.25
CA SER A 169 0.91 7.38 0.12
C SER A 169 -0.02 6.63 1.06
N ILE A 170 -0.10 5.32 0.84
CA ILE A 170 -0.76 4.37 1.72
C ILE A 170 0.19 3.20 1.98
N VAL A 171 0.51 2.97 3.25
CA VAL A 171 1.14 1.75 3.74
C VAL A 171 0.09 0.99 4.54
N CYS A 172 -0.30 -0.18 4.07
CA CYS A 172 -1.37 -0.98 4.65
C CYS A 172 -1.02 -2.48 4.57
N GLY A 173 0.21 -2.85 4.94
CA GLY A 173 0.67 -4.23 4.96
C GLY A 173 0.31 -4.98 6.25
N ARG A 174 0.50 -6.30 6.25
CA ARG A 174 0.35 -7.16 7.45
C ARG A 174 -1.01 -7.05 8.13
N ASN A 175 -2.07 -6.86 7.34
CA ASN A 175 -3.44 -6.67 7.84
C ASN A 175 -4.39 -7.81 7.51
N ARG A 176 -3.91 -8.83 6.78
CA ARG A 176 -4.77 -9.91 6.26
C ARG A 176 -5.97 -9.35 5.49
N LEU A 177 -5.69 -8.42 4.57
CA LEU A 177 -6.75 -7.80 3.77
C LEU A 177 -7.44 -8.81 2.85
N GLU A 178 -6.69 -9.83 2.39
CA GLU A 178 -7.17 -10.96 1.58
C GLU A 178 -7.95 -10.51 0.32
N ASN A 179 -8.46 -11.46 -0.49
CA ASN A 179 -9.24 -11.11 -1.69
C ASN A 179 -10.52 -10.33 -1.38
N GLY A 180 -11.15 -10.60 -0.23
CA GLY A 180 -12.48 -10.10 0.12
C GLY A 180 -12.60 -8.58 0.20
N SER A 181 -11.48 -7.86 0.30
CA SER A 181 -11.46 -6.40 0.36
C SER A 181 -10.95 -5.71 -0.92
N MET A 182 -10.47 -6.46 -1.91
CA MET A 182 -9.76 -5.88 -3.06
C MET A 182 -10.64 -5.03 -3.97
N ALA A 183 -11.93 -5.34 -4.11
CA ALA A 183 -12.87 -4.48 -4.84
C ALA A 183 -12.99 -3.08 -4.19
N ALA A 184 -13.01 -3.02 -2.85
CA ALA A 184 -13.09 -1.76 -2.13
C ALA A 184 -11.77 -0.98 -2.25
N TRP A 185 -10.63 -1.66 -2.12
CA TRP A 185 -9.30 -1.06 -2.30
C TRP A 185 -9.05 -0.57 -3.72
N ALA A 186 -9.44 -1.34 -4.73
CA ALA A 186 -9.37 -0.93 -6.13
C ALA A 186 -10.11 0.40 -6.34
N ARG A 187 -11.34 0.50 -5.82
CA ARG A 187 -12.10 1.75 -5.88
C ARG A 187 -11.44 2.90 -5.14
N ALA A 188 -10.84 2.64 -3.97
CA ALA A 188 -10.12 3.65 -3.21
C ALA A 188 -8.91 4.20 -3.97
N TYR A 189 -8.12 3.32 -4.61
CA TYR A 189 -6.98 3.74 -5.42
C TYR A 189 -7.41 4.47 -6.70
N GLU A 190 -8.47 4.02 -7.36
CA GLU A 190 -9.02 4.68 -8.55
C GLU A 190 -9.38 6.15 -8.25
N VAL A 191 -10.10 6.43 -7.16
CA VAL A 191 -10.53 7.80 -6.84
C VAL A 191 -9.39 8.69 -6.34
N HIS A 192 -8.30 8.12 -5.82
CA HIS A 192 -7.10 8.84 -5.40
C HIS A 192 -5.97 8.82 -6.44
N ALA A 193 -6.17 8.19 -7.60
CA ALA A 193 -5.14 7.87 -8.58
C ALA A 193 -4.28 9.07 -9.01
N VAL A 194 -4.89 10.25 -9.15
CA VAL A 194 -4.20 11.50 -9.57
C VAL A 194 -3.10 11.90 -8.59
N GLY A 195 -3.28 11.61 -7.30
CA GLY A 195 -2.34 11.98 -6.24
C GLY A 195 -1.41 10.87 -5.79
N MET A 196 -1.73 9.61 -6.11
CA MET A 196 -1.05 8.46 -5.52
C MET A 196 0.36 8.29 -6.07
N ARG A 197 1.34 8.24 -5.15
CA ARG A 197 2.78 8.12 -5.47
C ARG A 197 3.39 6.87 -4.87
N SER A 198 2.92 6.40 -3.71
CA SER A 198 3.46 5.22 -3.05
C SER A 198 2.37 4.33 -2.49
N VAL A 199 2.39 3.05 -2.88
CA VAL A 199 1.47 2.03 -2.39
C VAL A 199 2.27 0.87 -1.84
N LYS A 200 2.08 0.54 -0.56
CA LYS A 200 2.67 -0.64 0.08
C LYS A 200 1.58 -1.46 0.76
N MET A 201 1.33 -2.66 0.26
CA MET A 201 0.30 -3.58 0.77
C MET A 201 0.88 -4.99 0.98
N THR A 202 2.07 -5.06 1.58
CA THR A 202 2.81 -6.30 1.79
C THR A 202 2.11 -7.27 2.75
N GLN A 203 2.36 -8.57 2.62
CA GLN A 203 1.97 -9.59 3.62
C GLN A 203 0.48 -9.56 3.98
N ASN A 204 -0.39 -9.40 2.99
CA ASN A 204 -1.84 -9.28 3.22
C ASN A 204 -2.62 -10.54 2.88
N GLY A 205 -1.95 -11.59 2.41
CA GLY A 205 -2.61 -12.82 1.95
C GLY A 205 -3.58 -12.57 0.80
N ILE A 206 -3.33 -11.53 0.00
CA ILE A 206 -4.08 -11.28 -1.23
C ILE A 206 -3.66 -12.36 -2.22
N ARG A 207 -4.64 -13.04 -2.82
CA ARG A 207 -4.42 -14.10 -3.81
C ARG A 207 -4.58 -13.56 -5.24
N GLN A 208 -4.31 -14.41 -6.21
CA GLN A 208 -4.17 -14.03 -7.62
C GLN A 208 -5.37 -13.25 -8.19
N GLU A 209 -6.60 -13.58 -7.78
CA GLU A 209 -7.80 -12.84 -8.22
C GLU A 209 -7.85 -11.44 -7.61
N GLY A 210 -7.50 -11.32 -6.33
CA GLY A 210 -7.44 -10.06 -5.62
C GLY A 210 -6.34 -9.14 -6.15
N ILE A 211 -5.15 -9.70 -6.44
CA ILE A 211 -4.05 -8.98 -7.09
C ILE A 211 -4.48 -8.49 -8.47
N SER A 212 -5.06 -9.37 -9.29
CA SER A 212 -5.55 -9.01 -10.62
C SER A 212 -6.57 -7.88 -10.55
N GLN A 213 -7.54 -7.96 -9.65
CA GLN A 213 -8.54 -6.91 -9.43
C GLN A 213 -7.89 -5.59 -8.97
N LEU A 214 -7.03 -5.64 -7.95
CA LEU A 214 -6.37 -4.44 -7.41
C LEU A 214 -5.58 -3.68 -8.49
N LEU A 215 -4.85 -4.42 -9.32
CA LEU A 215 -4.03 -3.86 -10.40
C LEU A 215 -4.91 -3.32 -11.54
N ARG A 216 -5.83 -4.14 -12.07
CA ARG A 216 -6.65 -3.83 -13.26
C ARG A 216 -7.80 -2.86 -13.02
N GLU A 217 -8.32 -2.76 -11.80
CA GLU A 217 -9.46 -1.88 -11.50
C GLU A 217 -9.03 -0.65 -10.67
N GLY A 218 -7.93 -0.74 -9.92
CA GLY A 218 -7.43 0.35 -9.09
C GLY A 218 -6.15 0.98 -9.64
N LEU A 219 -5.03 0.28 -9.48
CA LEU A 219 -3.70 0.88 -9.62
C LEU A 219 -3.32 1.23 -11.06
N ARG A 220 -3.95 0.65 -12.08
CA ARG A 220 -3.77 1.06 -13.49
C ARG A 220 -4.01 2.56 -13.72
N HIS A 221 -4.81 3.20 -12.87
CA HIS A 221 -5.16 4.61 -13.01
C HIS A 221 -4.10 5.54 -12.42
N ALA A 222 -3.21 5.04 -11.55
CA ALA A 222 -2.20 5.81 -10.83
C ALA A 222 -0.94 6.04 -11.68
N SER A 223 -1.02 6.85 -12.74
CA SER A 223 0.10 7.09 -13.67
C SER A 223 1.31 7.81 -13.04
N SER A 224 1.12 8.43 -11.88
CA SER A 224 2.18 9.10 -11.08
C SER A 224 2.75 8.20 -9.98
N LEU A 225 2.44 6.90 -9.98
CA LEU A 225 2.98 5.95 -9.03
C LEU A 225 4.51 5.86 -9.17
N GLU A 226 5.20 6.07 -8.06
CA GLU A 226 6.67 6.04 -7.94
C GLU A 226 7.12 4.77 -7.21
N VAL A 227 6.35 4.28 -6.24
CA VAL A 227 6.68 3.08 -5.45
C VAL A 227 5.46 2.16 -5.37
N LEU A 228 5.65 0.90 -5.78
CA LEU A 228 4.71 -0.18 -5.53
C LEU A 228 5.40 -1.31 -4.77
N ASP A 229 4.83 -1.71 -3.64
CA ASP A 229 5.31 -2.84 -2.86
C ASP A 229 4.14 -3.75 -2.48
N LEU A 230 4.09 -4.93 -3.11
CA LEU A 230 3.09 -5.97 -2.89
C LEU A 230 3.73 -7.26 -2.39
N GLN A 231 4.96 -7.20 -1.85
CA GLN A 231 5.72 -8.35 -1.35
C GLN A 231 4.87 -9.29 -0.47
N ASP A 232 5.08 -10.60 -0.61
CA ASP A 232 4.40 -11.66 0.15
C ASP A 232 2.86 -11.59 0.00
N ASN A 233 2.42 -11.60 -1.25
CA ASN A 233 1.05 -11.87 -1.66
C ASN A 233 1.10 -12.85 -2.84
N THR A 234 0.06 -13.64 -3.08
CA THR A 234 0.10 -14.68 -4.13
C THR A 234 -0.32 -14.11 -5.47
N PHE A 235 0.60 -14.05 -6.44
CA PHE A 235 0.36 -13.57 -7.79
C PHE A 235 -0.02 -14.70 -8.75
N THR A 236 0.80 -15.76 -8.82
CA THR A 236 0.79 -16.78 -9.89
C THR A 236 0.76 -16.15 -11.29
N ILE A 237 0.50 -16.95 -12.32
CA ILE A 237 0.43 -16.44 -13.69
C ILE A 237 -0.66 -15.38 -13.90
N LEU A 238 -1.79 -15.46 -13.16
CA LEU A 238 -2.89 -14.50 -13.29
C LEU A 238 -2.50 -13.11 -12.79
N GLY A 239 -1.92 -13.03 -11.59
CA GLY A 239 -1.44 -11.79 -11.00
C GLY A 239 -0.26 -11.20 -11.79
N SER A 240 0.68 -12.03 -12.21
CA SER A 240 1.82 -11.64 -13.06
C SER A 240 1.36 -11.06 -14.40
N THR A 241 0.35 -11.67 -15.03
CA THR A 241 -0.26 -11.15 -16.26
C THR A 241 -0.92 -9.80 -16.00
N ALA A 242 -1.68 -9.65 -14.92
CA ALA A 242 -2.27 -8.36 -14.55
C ALA A 242 -1.21 -7.27 -14.32
N LEU A 243 -0.10 -7.59 -13.67
CA LEU A 243 1.03 -6.68 -13.47
C LEU A 243 1.65 -6.26 -14.81
N SER A 244 1.91 -7.24 -15.70
CA SER A 244 2.50 -6.99 -17.02
C SER A 244 1.67 -6.00 -17.86
N GLU A 245 0.34 -6.03 -17.73
CA GLU A 245 -0.55 -5.13 -18.47
C GLU A 245 -0.55 -3.70 -17.95
N VAL A 246 -0.34 -3.49 -16.65
CA VAL A 246 -0.43 -2.15 -16.01
C VAL A 246 0.90 -1.41 -15.96
N LEU A 247 2.03 -2.12 -15.96
CA LEU A 247 3.39 -1.56 -15.92
C LEU A 247 3.64 -0.44 -16.94
N PRO A 248 3.20 -0.54 -18.22
CA PRO A 248 3.37 0.53 -19.21
C PRO A 248 2.74 1.87 -18.82
N GLY A 249 1.73 1.86 -17.93
CA GLY A 249 1.05 3.06 -17.43
C GLY A 249 1.83 3.81 -16.34
N TRP A 250 2.76 3.16 -15.65
CA TRP A 250 3.48 3.72 -14.50
C TRP A 250 4.83 4.34 -14.89
N THR A 251 4.79 5.32 -15.77
CA THR A 251 6.01 6.00 -16.29
C THR A 251 6.84 6.74 -15.23
N SER A 252 6.33 6.90 -14.01
CA SER A 252 7.06 7.51 -12.90
C SER A 252 7.64 6.50 -11.90
N LEU A 253 7.46 5.20 -12.15
CA LEU A 253 7.88 4.13 -11.24
C LEU A 253 9.39 4.16 -11.02
N ARG A 254 9.78 4.09 -9.75
CA ARG A 254 11.17 4.05 -9.25
C ARG A 254 11.46 2.75 -8.51
N GLU A 255 10.47 2.18 -7.86
CA GLU A 255 10.62 0.94 -7.09
C GLU A 255 9.42 0.02 -7.34
N LEU A 256 9.71 -1.22 -7.71
CA LEU A 256 8.74 -2.32 -7.79
C LEU A 256 9.19 -3.44 -6.86
N GLY A 257 8.43 -3.65 -5.79
CA GLY A 257 8.60 -4.77 -4.87
C GLY A 257 7.50 -5.80 -5.06
N VAL A 258 7.87 -6.96 -5.59
CA VAL A 258 7.01 -8.14 -5.71
C VAL A 258 7.80 -9.40 -5.35
N GLY A 259 8.67 -9.33 -4.33
CA GLY A 259 9.33 -10.50 -3.76
C GLY A 259 8.33 -11.39 -3.01
N ASP A 260 8.66 -12.68 -2.88
CA ASP A 260 7.81 -13.68 -2.22
C ASP A 260 6.39 -13.75 -2.82
N CYS A 261 6.25 -13.48 -4.11
CA CYS A 261 4.95 -13.33 -4.75
C CYS A 261 4.50 -14.55 -5.58
N LEU A 262 5.37 -15.55 -5.75
CA LEU A 262 5.12 -16.71 -6.61
C LEU A 262 4.70 -16.25 -8.02
N LEU A 263 5.53 -15.42 -8.68
CA LEU A 263 5.20 -14.92 -10.02
C LEU A 263 5.04 -16.04 -11.05
N SER A 264 5.61 -17.22 -10.81
CA SER A 264 5.77 -18.34 -11.76
C SER A 264 6.87 -18.09 -12.78
N ALA A 265 7.36 -19.15 -13.42
CA ALA A 265 8.40 -19.05 -14.45
C ALA A 265 7.93 -18.20 -15.63
N ARG A 266 6.74 -18.50 -16.16
CA ARG A 266 6.15 -17.74 -17.27
C ARG A 266 5.70 -16.35 -16.85
N GLY A 267 5.22 -16.18 -15.62
CA GLY A 267 4.85 -14.86 -15.11
C GLY A 267 6.05 -13.93 -14.96
N GLY A 268 7.20 -14.44 -14.50
CA GLY A 268 8.47 -13.72 -14.49
C GLY A 268 8.88 -13.22 -15.88
N VAL A 269 8.78 -14.08 -16.89
CA VAL A 269 9.03 -13.73 -18.31
C VAL A 269 8.10 -12.61 -18.77
N LYS A 270 6.79 -12.68 -18.47
CA LYS A 270 5.82 -11.63 -18.86
C LYS A 270 6.14 -10.28 -18.22
N VAL A 271 6.49 -10.27 -16.93
CA VAL A 271 6.86 -9.03 -16.21
C VAL A 271 8.11 -8.41 -16.84
N ALA A 272 9.15 -9.21 -17.10
CA ALA A 272 10.37 -8.75 -17.74
C ALA A 272 10.12 -8.18 -19.15
N GLN A 273 9.32 -8.87 -19.97
CA GLN A 273 8.94 -8.39 -21.31
C GLN A 273 8.13 -7.10 -21.27
N ALA A 274 7.21 -6.96 -20.31
CA ALA A 274 6.46 -5.73 -20.12
C ALA A 274 7.38 -4.56 -19.75
N LEU A 275 8.36 -4.76 -18.86
CA LEU A 275 9.37 -3.76 -18.52
C LEU A 275 10.24 -3.38 -19.72
N ALA A 276 10.62 -4.35 -20.57
CA ALA A 276 11.38 -4.09 -21.80
C ALA A 276 10.58 -3.27 -22.83
N GLY A 277 9.26 -3.44 -22.89
CA GLY A 277 8.36 -2.69 -23.79
C GLY A 277 7.83 -1.38 -23.21
N ALA A 278 7.98 -1.15 -21.91
CA ALA A 278 7.44 0.00 -21.21
C ALA A 278 8.43 1.17 -21.14
N LYS A 279 7.93 2.34 -20.72
CA LYS A 279 8.73 3.58 -20.52
C LYS A 279 9.02 3.83 -19.04
N ASN A 280 9.36 2.78 -18.29
CA ASN A 280 9.71 2.89 -16.87
C ASN A 280 11.19 3.31 -16.71
N GLU A 281 11.62 4.36 -17.42
CA GLU A 281 13.03 4.77 -17.48
C GLU A 281 13.59 5.22 -16.12
N LYS A 282 12.71 5.55 -15.16
CA LYS A 282 13.05 5.99 -13.80
C LYS A 282 13.15 4.85 -12.80
N LEU A 283 12.91 3.60 -13.22
CA LEU A 283 12.94 2.44 -12.34
C LEU A 283 14.37 2.22 -11.85
N GLU A 284 14.56 2.32 -10.54
CA GLU A 284 15.86 2.24 -9.85
C GLU A 284 16.02 0.89 -9.13
N THR A 285 14.92 0.33 -8.60
CA THR A 285 14.95 -0.90 -7.79
C THR A 285 13.86 -1.88 -8.20
N LEU A 286 14.27 -3.13 -8.44
CA LEU A 286 13.42 -4.30 -8.66
C LEU A 286 13.64 -5.31 -7.55
N ARG A 287 12.61 -5.64 -6.76
CA ARG A 287 12.67 -6.70 -5.74
C ARG A 287 11.82 -7.88 -6.17
N LEU A 288 12.48 -8.98 -6.55
CA LEU A 288 11.90 -10.13 -7.25
C LEU A 288 12.30 -11.46 -6.58
N GLN A 289 12.72 -11.45 -5.31
CA GLN A 289 13.11 -12.67 -4.61
C GLN A 289 11.97 -13.70 -4.53
N TYR A 290 12.29 -14.99 -4.44
CA TYR A 290 11.34 -16.07 -4.17
C TYR A 290 10.07 -16.04 -5.05
N ASN A 291 10.26 -16.07 -6.37
CA ASN A 291 9.18 -15.92 -7.36
C ASN A 291 9.11 -17.04 -8.41
N ASP A 292 9.89 -18.10 -8.24
CA ASP A 292 10.01 -19.19 -9.22
C ASP A 292 10.51 -18.72 -10.60
N ILE A 293 11.28 -17.63 -10.66
CA ILE A 293 11.86 -17.12 -11.90
C ILE A 293 12.98 -18.07 -12.34
N THR A 294 12.92 -18.58 -13.56
CA THR A 294 13.96 -19.46 -14.13
C THR A 294 15.06 -18.66 -14.85
N ALA A 295 16.11 -19.35 -15.32
CA ALA A 295 17.19 -18.74 -16.10
C ALA A 295 16.68 -17.98 -17.35
N GLU A 296 15.62 -18.46 -18.01
CA GLU A 296 14.99 -17.73 -19.12
C GLU A 296 14.35 -16.42 -18.64
N GLY A 297 13.71 -16.42 -17.47
CA GLY A 297 13.20 -15.20 -16.85
C GLY A 297 14.31 -14.18 -16.57
N VAL A 298 15.43 -14.61 -15.98
CA VAL A 298 16.61 -13.76 -15.72
C VAL A 298 17.16 -13.16 -17.02
N LYS A 299 17.29 -13.97 -18.07
CA LYS A 299 17.70 -13.50 -19.41
C LYS A 299 16.77 -12.41 -19.96
N GLN A 300 15.46 -12.49 -19.72
CA GLN A 300 14.53 -11.42 -20.11
C GLN A 300 14.71 -10.15 -19.25
N PHE A 301 14.96 -10.27 -17.94
CA PHE A 301 15.29 -9.12 -17.10
C PHE A 301 16.60 -8.44 -17.49
N LEU A 302 17.62 -9.22 -17.88
CA LEU A 302 18.86 -8.71 -18.46
C LEU A 302 18.58 -7.94 -19.77
N HIS A 303 17.74 -8.48 -20.64
CA HIS A 303 17.32 -7.78 -21.86
C HIS A 303 16.63 -6.45 -21.54
N ALA A 304 15.67 -6.43 -20.61
CA ALA A 304 15.00 -5.20 -20.16
C ALA A 304 16.00 -4.18 -19.57
N THR A 305 16.95 -4.66 -18.75
CA THR A 305 18.00 -3.83 -18.12
C THR A 305 18.88 -3.12 -19.16
N LYS A 306 19.24 -3.82 -20.23
CA LYS A 306 20.06 -3.28 -21.34
C LYS A 306 19.31 -2.29 -22.23
N THR A 307 18.00 -2.50 -22.41
CA THR A 307 17.25 -1.83 -23.49
C THR A 307 16.26 -0.76 -23.03
N ALA A 308 15.71 -0.88 -21.82
CA ALA A 308 14.58 -0.08 -21.36
C ALA A 308 14.71 0.48 -19.94
N LEU A 309 15.62 -0.05 -19.11
CA LEU A 309 15.79 0.37 -17.72
C LEU A 309 17.16 1.01 -17.46
N PRO A 310 17.44 2.20 -18.04
CA PRO A 310 18.74 2.87 -17.91
C PRO A 310 19.06 3.32 -16.48
N SER A 311 18.05 3.59 -15.65
CA SER A 311 18.23 4.04 -14.27
C SER A 311 18.30 2.91 -13.25
N LEU A 312 18.17 1.64 -13.68
CA LEU A 312 18.17 0.50 -12.75
C LEU A 312 19.52 0.43 -12.04
N ARG A 313 19.47 0.43 -10.71
CA ARG A 313 20.62 0.33 -9.79
C ARG A 313 20.67 -1.03 -9.11
N ARG A 314 19.50 -1.56 -8.76
CA ARG A 314 19.35 -2.73 -7.90
C ARG A 314 18.33 -3.71 -8.47
N ILE A 315 18.69 -4.99 -8.54
CA ILE A 315 17.77 -6.09 -8.82
C ILE A 315 17.98 -7.20 -7.80
N GLU A 316 16.91 -7.62 -7.12
CA GLU A 316 16.95 -8.66 -6.10
C GLU A 316 16.29 -9.93 -6.64
N LEU A 317 17.05 -11.01 -6.73
CA LEU A 317 16.69 -12.27 -7.39
C LEU A 317 16.90 -13.50 -6.49
N ASN A 318 17.31 -13.34 -5.22
CA ASN A 318 17.56 -14.50 -4.36
C ASN A 318 16.34 -15.43 -4.25
N GLY A 319 16.58 -16.74 -4.12
CA GLY A 319 15.54 -17.74 -3.93
C GLY A 319 14.66 -18.04 -5.15
N ASN A 320 15.11 -17.64 -6.35
CA ASN A 320 14.49 -18.04 -7.62
C ASN A 320 15.13 -19.34 -8.16
N LYS A 321 14.67 -19.86 -9.30
CA LYS A 321 15.03 -21.18 -9.84
C LYS A 321 16.13 -21.10 -10.92
N PHE A 322 17.32 -20.65 -10.56
CA PHE A 322 18.48 -20.58 -11.47
C PHE A 322 19.80 -20.69 -10.70
N MET A 323 20.87 -21.14 -11.37
CA MET A 323 22.19 -21.28 -10.74
C MET A 323 22.84 -19.92 -10.47
N GLU A 324 23.49 -19.75 -9.31
CA GLU A 324 24.16 -18.48 -8.97
C GLU A 324 25.18 -18.05 -10.05
N ASP A 325 25.88 -19.01 -10.66
CA ASP A 325 26.92 -18.78 -11.66
C ASP A 325 26.38 -18.66 -13.10
N ASP A 326 25.06 -18.54 -13.29
CA ASP A 326 24.44 -18.32 -14.60
C ASP A 326 25.02 -17.07 -15.31
N ASP A 327 25.36 -17.23 -16.59
CA ASP A 327 25.98 -16.18 -17.41
C ASP A 327 25.15 -14.88 -17.43
N ASN A 328 23.80 -14.97 -17.42
CA ASN A 328 22.94 -13.79 -17.44
C ASN A 328 22.97 -13.03 -16.11
N VAL A 329 23.12 -13.75 -14.98
CA VAL A 329 23.29 -13.15 -13.65
C VAL A 329 24.63 -12.43 -13.57
N ASN A 330 25.70 -13.07 -14.05
CA ASN A 330 27.02 -12.46 -14.11
C ASN A 330 27.01 -11.18 -14.95
N GLU A 331 26.35 -11.19 -16.11
CA GLU A 331 26.25 -9.99 -16.93
C GLU A 331 25.38 -8.89 -16.29
N LEU A 332 24.32 -9.24 -15.54
CA LEU A 332 23.57 -8.27 -14.72
C LEU A 332 24.48 -7.62 -13.68
N ARG A 333 25.29 -8.41 -12.95
CA ARG A 333 26.26 -7.91 -11.96
C ARG A 333 27.22 -6.92 -12.61
N GLU A 334 27.80 -7.26 -13.77
CA GLU A 334 28.72 -6.38 -14.50
C GLU A 334 28.07 -5.05 -14.92
N ILE A 335 26.85 -5.09 -15.46
CA ILE A 335 26.14 -3.87 -15.88
C ILE A 335 25.85 -2.95 -14.70
N LEU A 336 25.38 -3.52 -13.58
CA LEU A 336 25.01 -2.72 -12.41
C LEU A 336 26.23 -2.17 -11.68
N GLU A 337 27.34 -2.92 -11.63
CA GLU A 337 28.60 -2.43 -11.08
C GLU A 337 29.17 -1.29 -11.95
N ALA A 338 29.15 -1.43 -13.28
CA ALA A 338 29.57 -0.35 -14.18
C ALA A 338 28.73 0.93 -13.97
N ARG A 339 27.42 0.80 -13.73
CA ARG A 339 26.54 1.94 -13.41
C ARG A 339 26.86 2.54 -12.03
N LYS A 340 27.18 1.71 -11.05
CA LYS A 340 27.62 2.15 -9.71
C LYS A 340 28.92 2.94 -9.79
N GLU A 341 29.89 2.48 -10.58
CA GLU A 341 31.14 3.22 -10.83
C GLU A 341 30.87 4.58 -11.52
N GLU A 342 29.90 4.66 -12.43
CA GLU A 342 29.58 5.88 -13.17
C GLU A 342 28.74 6.89 -12.36
N HIS A 343 27.82 6.41 -11.53
CA HIS A 343 26.76 7.23 -10.94
C HIS A 343 26.63 7.13 -9.42
N GLY A 344 27.30 6.15 -8.80
CA GLY A 344 27.31 5.96 -7.35
C GLY A 344 28.02 7.07 -6.61
N LYS A 345 27.72 7.17 -5.32
CA LYS A 345 28.41 8.08 -4.40
C LYS A 345 29.10 7.30 -3.30
N ASP A 346 30.15 7.89 -2.75
CA ASP A 346 30.94 7.29 -1.65
C ASP A 346 30.10 6.99 -0.39
N ASP A 347 28.97 7.68 -0.22
CA ASP A 347 28.04 7.52 0.91
C ASP A 347 26.78 6.70 0.57
N ASP A 348 26.69 6.12 -0.63
CA ASP A 348 25.57 5.25 -0.99
C ASP A 348 25.60 3.96 -0.13
N PRO A 349 24.47 3.54 0.47
CA PRO A 349 24.39 2.27 1.17
C PRO A 349 24.73 1.08 0.26
N GLU A 350 25.34 0.04 0.83
CA GLU A 350 25.72 -1.17 0.07
C GLU A 350 24.53 -1.82 -0.65
N GLU A 351 23.37 -1.86 0.00
CA GLU A 351 22.11 -2.44 -0.51
C GLU A 351 21.49 -1.63 -1.68
N MET A 352 22.04 -0.46 -2.03
CA MET A 352 21.48 0.42 -3.06
C MET A 352 21.82 0.00 -4.50
N TRP A 353 22.82 -0.87 -4.68
CA TRP A 353 23.38 -1.21 -5.98
C TRP A 353 23.55 -2.72 -6.16
N GLY A 354 23.53 -3.18 -7.41
CA GLY A 354 23.91 -4.54 -7.78
C GLY A 354 22.80 -5.60 -7.69
N VAL A 355 23.24 -6.85 -7.69
CA VAL A 355 22.41 -8.04 -7.47
C VAL A 355 22.56 -8.47 -6.00
N ASP A 356 21.51 -9.05 -5.39
CA ASP A 356 21.59 -9.54 -4.00
C ASP A 356 22.57 -10.70 -3.92
N GLU A 357 22.94 -11.03 -2.68
CA GLU A 357 23.55 -12.32 -2.37
C GLU A 357 22.55 -13.42 -2.75
N LEU A 358 23.02 -14.39 -3.55
CA LEU A 358 22.23 -15.51 -4.03
C LEU A 358 22.62 -16.76 -3.25
N ASP A 359 21.63 -17.52 -2.81
CA ASP A 359 21.84 -18.82 -2.18
C ASP A 359 22.20 -19.88 -3.25
N GLU A 360 23.14 -20.78 -2.96
CA GLU A 360 23.47 -21.92 -3.84
C GLU A 360 22.25 -22.87 -3.92
N LEU A 361 21.72 -23.08 -5.12
CA LEU A 361 20.65 -24.05 -5.37
C LEU A 361 21.22 -25.44 -5.69
N GLU A 362 20.54 -26.48 -5.19
CA GLU A 362 20.75 -27.87 -5.64
C GLU A 362 19.85 -28.13 -6.86
N GLU A 363 20.33 -28.87 -7.89
CA GLU A 363 19.54 -29.21 -9.09
C GLU A 363 18.26 -29.98 -8.70
N GLU A 364 17.08 -29.39 -8.89
CA GLU A 364 15.78 -30.08 -8.80
C GLU A 364 15.24 -30.40 -10.20
N SER A 365 14.69 -31.61 -10.39
CA SER A 365 14.48 -32.25 -11.71
C SER A 365 13.07 -32.15 -12.30
N ASP A 366 12.19 -31.28 -11.78
CA ASP A 366 10.74 -31.43 -11.98
C ASP A 366 10.11 -30.35 -12.90
N GLU A 367 10.91 -29.69 -13.76
CA GLU A 367 10.49 -28.55 -14.60
C GLU A 367 9.37 -28.88 -15.62
N GLU A 368 9.29 -30.11 -16.16
CA GLU A 368 8.31 -30.45 -17.21
C GLU A 368 6.86 -30.53 -16.69
N GLU A 369 6.63 -30.94 -15.44
CA GLU A 369 5.27 -31.00 -14.87
C GLU A 369 4.73 -29.59 -14.53
N GLU A 370 5.61 -28.67 -14.14
CA GLU A 370 5.24 -27.29 -13.80
C GLU A 370 4.77 -26.49 -15.04
N GLU A 371 5.38 -26.72 -16.21
CA GLU A 371 5.01 -26.00 -17.45
C GLU A 371 3.57 -26.30 -17.90
N GLU A 372 3.12 -27.57 -17.85
CA GLU A 372 1.76 -27.95 -18.24
C GLU A 372 0.70 -27.33 -17.30
N GLU A 373 0.99 -27.28 -16.00
CA GLU A 373 0.10 -26.65 -15.02
C GLU A 373 -0.02 -25.14 -15.25
N GLU A 374 1.10 -24.46 -15.54
CA GLU A 374 1.10 -23.02 -15.83
C GLU A 374 0.32 -22.68 -17.12
N GLU A 375 0.33 -23.54 -18.15
CA GLU A 375 -0.49 -23.36 -19.36
C GLU A 375 -1.99 -23.44 -19.04
N GLU A 376 -2.42 -24.44 -18.28
CA GLU A 376 -3.82 -24.55 -17.87
C GLU A 376 -4.27 -23.36 -17.01
N GLU A 377 -3.42 -22.92 -16.07
CA GLU A 377 -3.71 -21.75 -15.25
C GLU A 377 -3.82 -20.48 -16.07
N GLU A 378 -3.00 -20.32 -17.11
CA GLU A 378 -3.08 -19.16 -18.01
C GLU A 378 -4.38 -19.17 -18.83
N GLU A 379 -4.79 -20.32 -19.38
CA GLU A 379 -6.08 -20.42 -20.09
C GLU A 379 -7.25 -20.05 -19.16
N LYS A 380 -7.20 -20.51 -17.90
CA LYS A 380 -8.18 -20.16 -16.86
C LYS A 380 -8.12 -18.65 -16.56
N ALA A 381 -6.92 -18.08 -16.45
CA ALA A 381 -6.71 -16.65 -16.20
C ALA A 381 -7.26 -15.78 -17.33
N GLU A 382 -6.97 -16.11 -18.58
CA GLU A 382 -7.50 -15.41 -19.75
C GLU A 382 -9.03 -15.46 -19.79
N LYS A 383 -9.60 -16.62 -19.51
CA LYS A 383 -11.05 -16.80 -19.46
C LYS A 383 -11.67 -15.95 -18.36
N PHE A 384 -11.09 -15.96 -17.17
CA PHE A 384 -11.54 -15.14 -16.04
C PHE A 384 -11.52 -13.64 -16.38
N VAL A 385 -10.44 -13.16 -16.98
CA VAL A 385 -10.33 -11.75 -17.43
C VAL A 385 -11.40 -11.42 -18.47
N LYS A 386 -11.57 -12.27 -19.49
CA LYS A 386 -12.61 -12.08 -20.52
C LYS A 386 -14.01 -12.03 -19.93
N ASP A 387 -14.30 -12.86 -18.94
CA ASP A 387 -15.62 -12.92 -18.31
C ASP A 387 -15.86 -11.71 -17.38
N ASN A 388 -14.83 -11.20 -16.68
CA ASN A 388 -14.94 -9.97 -15.91
C ASN A 388 -15.15 -8.73 -16.78
N VAL A 389 -14.41 -8.59 -17.89
CA VAL A 389 -14.61 -7.49 -18.84
C VAL A 389 -16.04 -7.49 -19.38
N LYS A 390 -16.57 -8.67 -19.75
CA LYS A 390 -17.97 -8.82 -20.16
C LYS A 390 -18.95 -8.43 -19.05
N ALA A 391 -18.67 -8.79 -17.79
CA ALA A 391 -19.53 -8.46 -16.66
C ALA A 391 -19.54 -6.96 -16.35
N GLU A 392 -18.41 -6.28 -16.51
CA GLU A 392 -18.32 -4.82 -16.35
C GLU A 392 -19.02 -4.06 -17.49
N GLU A 393 -18.83 -4.49 -18.75
CA GLU A 393 -19.54 -3.96 -19.92
C GLU A 393 -21.05 -4.23 -19.84
N ALA A 394 -21.45 -5.31 -19.17
CA ALA A 394 -22.84 -5.67 -18.95
C ALA A 394 -23.56 -4.85 -17.87
N LYS A 395 -22.99 -3.74 -17.35
CA LYS A 395 -23.71 -2.86 -16.40
C LYS A 395 -24.96 -2.23 -17.03
N VAL A 396 -26.06 -2.92 -16.76
CA VAL A 396 -27.45 -2.52 -16.57
C VAL A 396 -28.14 -1.90 -17.78
N ALA A 397 -28.61 -2.76 -18.70
CA ALA A 397 -29.92 -2.49 -19.31
C ALA A 397 -30.91 -2.36 -18.15
N GLN A 398 -31.36 -1.14 -17.84
CA GLN A 398 -32.54 -0.93 -17.02
C GLN A 398 -33.65 -1.75 -17.67
N LYS A 399 -33.98 -2.91 -17.09
CA LYS A 399 -35.29 -3.48 -17.36
C LYS A 399 -36.26 -2.40 -16.88
N GLN A 400 -36.97 -1.79 -17.83
CA GLN A 400 -38.21 -1.08 -17.53
C GLN A 400 -39.12 -2.11 -16.86
N ASP A 401 -39.06 -2.12 -15.53
CA ASP A 401 -39.97 -2.89 -14.72
C ASP A 401 -41.26 -2.08 -14.66
N LYS A 402 -42.30 -2.56 -15.34
CA LYS A 402 -43.60 -1.88 -15.41
C LYS A 402 -44.18 -1.64 -14.02
N ASP A 403 -43.78 -2.45 -13.04
CA ASP A 403 -44.22 -2.32 -11.66
C ASP A 403 -43.60 -1.08 -10.98
N VAL A 404 -42.39 -0.66 -11.39
CA VAL A 404 -41.73 0.56 -10.87
C VAL A 404 -42.34 1.82 -11.48
N ASP A 405 -42.71 1.77 -12.76
CA ASP A 405 -43.41 2.87 -13.44
C ASP A 405 -44.85 3.03 -12.92
N GLU A 406 -45.56 1.92 -12.65
CA GLU A 406 -46.88 1.95 -12.01
C GLU A 406 -46.83 2.47 -10.56
N LEU A 407 -45.77 2.15 -9.79
CA LEU A 407 -45.57 2.66 -8.44
C LEU A 407 -45.26 4.16 -8.43
N ALA A 408 -44.49 4.65 -9.40
CA ALA A 408 -44.20 6.07 -9.58
C ALA A 408 -45.45 6.87 -10.00
N GLU A 409 -46.30 6.31 -10.88
CA GLU A 409 -47.59 6.91 -11.21
C GLU A 409 -48.58 6.90 -10.05
N ALA A 410 -48.56 5.86 -9.20
CA ALA A 410 -49.43 5.78 -8.02
C ALA A 410 -49.03 6.80 -6.94
N LEU A 411 -47.72 7.04 -6.75
CA LEU A 411 -47.20 8.05 -5.81
C LEU A 411 -47.38 9.48 -6.32
N GLY A 412 -47.40 9.71 -7.64
CA GLY A 412 -47.73 11.01 -8.22
C GLY A 412 -49.21 11.41 -8.10
N LYS A 413 -50.10 10.44 -7.84
CA LYS A 413 -51.56 10.65 -7.73
C LYS A 413 -52.05 10.81 -6.28
N THR A 414 -51.17 10.72 -5.27
CA THR A 414 -51.50 10.93 -3.85
C THR A 414 -50.87 12.19 -3.25
N GLY A 415 -50.63 13.21 -4.06
CA GLY A 415 -50.38 14.57 -3.59
C GLY A 415 -51.68 15.31 -3.28
N LEU A 416 -52.11 15.29 -2.01
CA LEU A 416 -52.95 16.31 -1.37
C LEU A 416 -52.28 16.74 -0.07
#